data_AF-A0A2R6IR25-F1
#
_entry.id   AF-A0A2R6IR25-F1
#
_cell.length_a   1.000
_cell.length_b   1.000
_cell.length_c   1.000
_cell.angle_alpha   90.00
_cell.angle_beta   90.00
_cell.angle_gamma   90.00
#
_symmetry.space_group_name_H-M   'P 1'
#
loop_
_entity.id
_entity.type
_entity.pdbx_description
1 polymer ?
#
loop_
_entity_poly.entity_id
_entity_poly.type
_entity_poly.pdbx_seq_one_letter_code
_entity_poly.pdbx_strand_id
1 'polypeptide(L)'
;MRERIPPRYVTRRWAARCLVVVVVAALFSPTVVAAVTPPDRPALERGTIERPANGTTVIAVQGFKVGNQTREKKPARLVGVGPNGSVEWVYENDDEWIPWYYDVDPLANGRLLITGVHPNETVVTVWDPETGETAWTERFDFHDTHDVDLINGDQLLVANMRNYDETTGNNNDRILVYDRSAGEVVWEWRFRTHGYNASGGGSYTGDWTHVNDVDRVGPGEYLVSNRNFDEVVVVNRSTGNVTMRLGEDGDHDVMHEQHNPQLLRGENGMPTMLVADSENDRVVEYARTNGTWTRTWTLGSIDSLDWPRDADRLPNGNTLVTDSLNHRVVEVTAEGEVVWEFYAPWGTYEAERMQLGDEPGGPTIREQNATGVYNVSGSAGLTPGTGDSQTFSQWVDSTTAGTPLAGPGSRFAARWSHITPWVRPVWLGSWAFAAAAAGVALLLGWGTVEVVIHRRALGRRMRNAVAGVRGTAD
;
A
#
# COMPACT_ATOMS: atom_id res chain seq x y z
N MET A 1 70.31 -21.95 -21.93
CA MET A 1 69.13 -22.74 -21.52
C MET A 1 67.97 -21.78 -21.31
N ARG A 2 66.93 -21.84 -22.15
CA ARG A 2 65.67 -21.10 -21.92
C ARG A 2 64.76 -22.02 -21.10
N GLU A 3 64.53 -21.68 -19.83
CA GLU A 3 63.51 -22.33 -19.02
C GLU A 3 62.14 -22.14 -19.69
N ARG A 4 61.54 -23.24 -20.15
CA ARG A 4 60.14 -23.24 -20.59
C ARG A 4 59.28 -23.11 -19.34
N ILE A 5 58.70 -21.94 -19.14
CA ILE A 5 57.62 -21.72 -18.17
C ILE A 5 56.48 -22.69 -18.54
N PRO A 6 56.06 -23.61 -17.65
CA PRO A 6 54.98 -24.53 -17.97
C PRO A 6 53.67 -23.74 -18.14
N PRO A 7 52.81 -24.10 -19.11
CA PRO A 7 51.53 -23.43 -19.30
C PRO A 7 50.70 -23.57 -18.02
N ARG A 8 50.31 -22.44 -17.44
CA ARG A 8 49.37 -22.39 -16.31
C ARG A 8 48.01 -22.85 -16.82
N TYR A 9 47.72 -24.14 -16.73
CA TYR A 9 46.39 -24.67 -17.01
C TYR A 9 45.41 -24.09 -15.99
N VAL A 10 44.47 -23.27 -16.45
CA VAL A 10 43.32 -22.84 -15.64
C VAL A 10 42.55 -24.10 -15.26
N THR A 11 42.55 -24.47 -13.98
CA THR A 11 41.79 -25.63 -13.54
C THR A 11 40.29 -25.36 -13.75
N ARG A 12 39.48 -26.41 -13.97
CA ARG A 12 38.02 -26.26 -14.12
C ARG A 12 37.39 -25.44 -12.98
N ARG A 13 37.96 -25.51 -11.77
CA ARG A 13 37.55 -24.70 -10.61
C ARG A 13 37.88 -23.21 -10.77
N TRP A 14 39.07 -22.88 -11.27
CA TRP A 14 39.42 -21.49 -11.58
C TRP A 14 38.56 -20.93 -12.72
N ALA A 15 38.32 -21.72 -13.77
CA ALA A 15 37.43 -21.32 -14.86
C ALA A 15 36.00 -21.06 -14.35
N ALA A 16 35.46 -21.93 -13.50
CA ALA A 16 34.14 -21.74 -12.89
C ALA A 16 34.07 -20.49 -12.00
N ARG A 17 35.10 -20.21 -11.19
CA ARG A 17 35.18 -18.98 -10.38
C ARG A 17 35.24 -17.73 -11.25
N CYS A 18 36.06 -17.74 -12.29
CA CYS A 18 36.12 -16.64 -13.25
C CYS A 18 34.77 -16.42 -13.94
N LEU A 19 34.07 -17.49 -14.32
CA LEU A 19 32.73 -17.41 -14.89
C LEU A 19 31.74 -16.78 -13.90
N VAL A 20 31.72 -17.21 -12.64
CA VAL A 20 30.87 -16.60 -11.60
C VAL A 20 31.17 -15.12 -11.45
N VAL A 21 32.44 -14.72 -11.40
CA VAL A 21 32.83 -13.31 -11.32
C VAL A 21 32.34 -12.51 -12.54
N VAL A 22 32.46 -13.08 -13.75
CA VAL A 22 31.96 -12.43 -14.98
C VAL A 22 30.44 -12.27 -14.95
N VAL A 23 29.70 -13.31 -14.55
CA VAL A 23 28.24 -13.25 -14.44
C VAL A 23 27.80 -12.24 -13.39
N VAL A 24 28.43 -12.24 -12.21
CA VAL A 24 28.17 -11.24 -11.17
C VAL A 24 28.46 -9.83 -11.70
N ALA A 25 29.59 -9.61 -12.36
CA ALA A 25 29.91 -8.31 -12.94
C ALA A 25 28.88 -7.87 -13.98
N ALA A 26 28.40 -8.79 -14.83
CA ALA A 26 27.34 -8.52 -15.78
C ALA A 26 26.02 -8.14 -15.08
N LEU A 27 25.63 -8.87 -14.03
CA LEU A 27 24.42 -8.61 -13.25
C LEU A 27 24.45 -7.27 -12.51
N PHE A 28 25.61 -6.81 -12.04
CA PHE A 28 25.76 -5.50 -11.41
C PHE A 28 25.99 -4.36 -12.41
N SER A 29 26.27 -4.66 -13.69
CA SER A 29 26.56 -3.62 -14.69
C SER A 29 25.43 -2.59 -14.87
N PRO A 30 24.12 -2.95 -14.89
CA PRO A 30 23.05 -1.96 -15.00
C PRO A 30 22.98 -1.05 -13.78
N THR A 31 23.28 -1.57 -12.59
CA THR A 31 23.35 -0.78 -11.34
C THR A 31 24.46 0.24 -11.39
N VAL A 32 25.64 -0.13 -11.91
CA VAL A 32 26.76 0.80 -12.08
C VAL A 32 26.40 1.89 -13.08
N VAL A 33 25.74 1.55 -14.19
CA VAL A 33 25.24 2.52 -15.17
C VAL A 33 24.24 3.48 -14.52
N ALA A 34 23.21 2.96 -13.84
CA ALA A 34 22.21 3.78 -13.16
C ALA A 34 22.78 4.69 -12.07
N ALA A 35 23.87 4.30 -11.41
CA ALA A 35 24.54 5.15 -10.43
C ALA A 35 25.24 6.37 -11.07
N VAL A 36 25.64 6.28 -12.34
CA VAL A 36 26.32 7.34 -13.09
C VAL A 36 25.34 8.17 -13.92
N THR A 37 24.28 7.52 -14.43
CA THR A 37 23.19 8.13 -15.19
C THR A 37 21.86 7.75 -14.53
N PRO A 38 21.50 8.40 -13.41
CA PRO A 38 20.26 8.08 -12.73
C PRO A 38 19.07 8.40 -13.66
N PRO A 39 18.04 7.54 -13.70
CA PRO A 39 16.81 7.83 -14.43
C PRO A 39 16.11 9.05 -13.84
N ASP A 40 15.24 9.67 -14.64
CA ASP A 40 14.35 10.73 -14.16
C ASP A 40 13.54 10.23 -12.97
N ARG A 41 13.41 11.09 -11.96
CA ARG A 41 12.74 10.73 -10.71
C ARG A 41 11.23 10.73 -10.93
N PRO A 42 10.50 9.82 -10.25
CA PRO A 42 9.06 9.94 -10.09
C PRO A 42 8.70 11.33 -9.56
N ALA A 43 7.98 12.09 -10.36
CA ALA A 43 7.52 13.44 -10.03
C ALA A 43 5.99 13.45 -10.01
N LEU A 44 5.44 14.53 -9.44
CA LEU A 44 4.04 14.86 -9.63
C LEU A 44 3.82 15.15 -11.11
N GLU A 45 3.04 14.32 -11.78
CA GLU A 45 2.89 14.41 -13.23
C GLU A 45 1.48 14.07 -13.68
N ARG A 46 0.99 14.86 -14.63
CA ARG A 46 -0.26 14.62 -15.33
C ARG A 46 -0.16 13.36 -16.18
N GLY A 47 -1.10 12.44 -16.04
CA GLY A 47 -1.31 11.32 -16.95
C GLY A 47 -2.38 11.62 -18.02
N THR A 48 -3.16 10.61 -18.36
CA THR A 48 -4.32 10.74 -19.25
C THR A 48 -5.35 11.72 -18.68
N ILE A 49 -5.80 12.67 -19.50
CA ILE A 49 -6.91 13.58 -19.17
C ILE A 49 -7.82 13.65 -20.40
N GLU A 50 -8.80 12.74 -20.49
CA GLU A 50 -9.82 12.76 -21.53
C GLU A 50 -11.01 13.62 -21.12
N ARG A 51 -11.36 13.57 -19.83
CA ARG A 51 -12.41 14.37 -19.23
C ARG A 51 -11.81 15.12 -18.04
N PRO A 52 -11.96 16.46 -17.99
CA PRO A 52 -11.53 17.21 -16.82
C PRO A 52 -12.24 16.68 -15.57
N ALA A 53 -11.47 16.56 -14.51
CA ALA A 53 -11.94 16.27 -13.17
C ALA A 53 -13.03 17.29 -12.75
N ASN A 54 -14.05 16.84 -12.00
CA ASN A 54 -15.07 17.74 -11.48
C ASN A 54 -14.57 18.47 -10.22
N GLY A 55 -13.69 19.45 -10.44
CA GLY A 55 -13.04 20.23 -9.39
C GLY A 55 -11.66 19.71 -9.02
N THR A 56 -11.24 19.98 -7.78
CA THR A 56 -9.90 19.67 -7.27
C THR A 56 -9.91 18.28 -6.64
N THR A 57 -9.00 17.43 -7.10
CA THR A 57 -8.69 16.16 -6.45
C THR A 57 -7.63 16.42 -5.39
N VAL A 58 -7.91 16.10 -4.13
CA VAL A 58 -6.90 16.05 -3.07
C VAL A 58 -6.32 14.64 -3.00
N ILE A 59 -5.02 14.52 -2.77
CA ILE A 59 -4.32 13.24 -2.74
C ILE A 59 -3.45 13.18 -1.49
N ALA A 60 -3.69 12.18 -0.64
CA ALA A 60 -2.81 11.81 0.47
C ALA A 60 -1.73 10.85 -0.02
N VAL A 61 -0.47 11.21 0.24
CA VAL A 61 0.70 10.39 -0.09
C VAL A 61 1.43 10.03 1.18
N GLN A 62 1.49 8.74 1.48
CA GLN A 62 2.16 8.23 2.69
C GLN A 62 3.69 8.36 2.63
N GLY A 63 4.28 8.24 1.44
CA GLY A 63 5.73 8.09 1.30
C GLY A 63 6.24 6.71 1.71
N PHE A 64 7.56 6.54 1.80
CA PHE A 64 8.18 5.27 2.22
C PHE A 64 9.28 5.47 3.27
N LYS A 65 9.34 4.53 4.23
CA LYS A 65 10.30 4.51 5.34
C LYS A 65 11.39 3.44 5.22
N VAL A 66 12.47 3.64 5.98
CA VAL A 66 13.26 2.57 6.63
C VAL A 66 13.56 3.02 8.06
N GLY A 67 12.86 2.47 9.06
CA GLY A 67 12.93 2.91 10.46
C GLY A 67 11.99 4.10 10.78
N ASN A 68 12.29 4.87 11.83
CA ASN A 68 11.45 5.99 12.33
C ASN A 68 11.63 7.31 11.55
N GLN A 69 12.18 7.28 10.34
CA GLN A 69 12.41 8.49 9.52
C GLN A 69 11.85 8.32 8.12
N THR A 70 11.12 9.34 7.66
CA THR A 70 10.70 9.48 6.25
C THR A 70 11.95 9.62 5.39
N ARG A 71 12.04 8.88 4.27
CA ARG A 71 13.15 9.11 3.34
C ARG A 71 12.94 10.46 2.67
N GLU A 72 13.90 11.39 2.77
CA GLU A 72 13.92 12.65 1.99
C GLU A 72 13.66 12.45 0.48
N LYS A 73 13.92 11.24 -0.03
CA LYS A 73 13.74 10.87 -1.44
C LYS A 73 12.39 10.22 -1.77
N LYS A 74 11.58 9.90 -0.76
CA LYS A 74 10.24 9.29 -0.87
C LYS A 74 9.28 9.97 0.13
N PRO A 75 9.03 11.28 -0.02
CA PRO A 75 8.33 12.08 0.97
C PRO A 75 6.86 11.69 1.08
N ALA A 76 6.29 11.89 2.27
CA ALA A 76 4.87 12.01 2.48
C ALA A 76 4.42 13.43 2.10
N ARG A 77 3.22 13.58 1.54
CA ARG A 77 2.69 14.88 1.11
C ARG A 77 1.18 14.85 0.91
N LEU A 78 0.58 16.04 0.95
CA LEU A 78 -0.75 16.31 0.42
C LEU A 78 -0.61 17.06 -0.90
N VAL A 79 -1.43 16.72 -1.89
CA VAL A 79 -1.39 17.34 -3.21
C VAL A 79 -2.80 17.74 -3.64
N GLY A 80 -2.98 19.00 -4.04
CA GLY A 80 -4.19 19.47 -4.71
C GLY A 80 -3.97 19.50 -6.21
N VAL A 81 -4.81 18.77 -6.95
CA VAL A 81 -4.73 18.65 -8.40
C VAL A 81 -6.02 19.16 -9.04
N GLY A 82 -5.89 20.21 -9.85
CA GLY A 82 -7.02 20.80 -10.54
C GLY A 82 -7.57 19.93 -11.68
N PRO A 83 -8.72 20.34 -12.27
CA PRO A 83 -9.47 19.57 -13.27
C PRO A 83 -8.65 18.99 -14.43
N ASN A 84 -7.63 19.71 -14.90
CA ASN A 84 -6.82 19.34 -16.06
C ASN A 84 -5.46 18.73 -15.69
N GLY A 85 -5.27 18.29 -14.45
CA GLY A 85 -4.00 17.73 -13.97
C GLY A 85 -2.95 18.79 -13.62
N SER A 86 -3.35 20.05 -13.42
CA SER A 86 -2.47 21.10 -12.91
C SER A 86 -2.32 20.95 -11.41
N VAL A 87 -1.08 20.89 -10.91
CA VAL A 87 -0.81 20.96 -9.46
C VAL A 87 -1.15 22.37 -8.98
N GLU A 88 -2.13 22.48 -8.08
CA GLU A 88 -2.59 23.74 -7.51
C GLU A 88 -1.78 24.08 -6.25
N TRP A 89 -1.55 23.09 -5.41
CA TRP A 89 -0.75 23.19 -4.20
C TRP A 89 -0.12 21.85 -3.85
N VAL A 90 1.00 21.92 -3.14
CA VAL A 90 1.68 20.76 -2.57
C VAL A 90 2.07 21.13 -1.15
N TYR A 91 1.67 20.30 -0.21
CA TYR A 91 2.16 20.38 1.15
C TYR A 91 3.07 19.17 1.40
N GLU A 92 4.38 19.39 1.36
CA GLU A 92 5.36 18.38 1.73
C GLU A 92 5.67 18.50 3.22
N ASN A 93 5.82 17.35 3.88
CA ASN A 93 6.11 17.23 5.30
C ASN A 93 7.14 18.26 5.82
N ASP A 94 6.81 18.92 6.92
CA ASP A 94 7.78 19.43 7.89
C ASP A 94 7.64 18.55 9.13
N ASP A 95 8.76 17.99 9.60
CA ASP A 95 8.81 16.98 10.69
C ASP A 95 8.11 17.45 11.99
N GLU A 96 7.80 18.75 12.09
CA GLU A 96 7.04 19.35 13.19
C GLU A 96 5.51 19.14 13.11
N TRP A 97 4.92 18.86 11.94
CA TRP A 97 3.45 18.76 11.77
C TRP A 97 2.95 17.31 11.70
N ILE A 98 3.00 16.66 10.54
CA ILE A 98 2.51 15.30 10.30
C ILE A 98 3.45 14.58 9.33
N PRO A 99 4.16 13.52 9.76
CA PRO A 99 5.17 12.88 8.91
C PRO A 99 4.59 11.84 7.96
N TRP A 100 3.38 11.31 8.21
CA TRP A 100 2.65 10.43 7.29
C TRP A 100 1.18 10.81 7.23
N TYR A 101 0.68 10.93 6.01
CA TYR A 101 -0.73 11.12 5.69
C TYR A 101 -1.30 9.78 5.26
N TYR A 102 -2.43 9.40 5.86
CA TYR A 102 -3.17 8.21 5.50
C TYR A 102 -4.49 8.60 4.86
N ASP A 103 -5.29 9.38 5.58
CA ASP A 103 -6.65 9.76 5.19
C ASP A 103 -6.79 11.29 5.07
N VAL A 104 -7.65 11.74 4.15
CA VAL A 104 -7.96 13.15 3.87
C VAL A 104 -9.42 13.41 3.43
N ASP A 105 -10.30 13.66 4.40
CA ASP A 105 -11.70 14.03 4.12
C ASP A 105 -11.93 15.51 3.78
N PRO A 106 -12.58 15.83 2.65
CA PRO A 106 -13.09 17.17 2.39
C PRO A 106 -14.33 17.51 3.24
N LEU A 107 -14.24 18.60 3.99
CA LEU A 107 -15.35 19.16 4.75
C LEU A 107 -16.15 20.17 3.91
N ALA A 108 -17.45 20.28 4.19
CA ALA A 108 -18.38 21.17 3.46
C ALA A 108 -17.99 22.67 3.43
N ASN A 109 -17.08 23.10 4.29
CA ASN A 109 -16.56 24.47 4.33
C ASN A 109 -15.27 24.67 3.50
N GLY A 110 -14.83 23.66 2.74
CA GLY A 110 -13.62 23.69 1.92
C GLY A 110 -12.33 23.36 2.68
N ARG A 111 -12.42 23.03 3.98
CA ARG A 111 -11.30 22.52 4.76
C ARG A 111 -11.16 21.01 4.60
N LEU A 112 -10.01 20.50 4.99
CA LEU A 112 -9.70 19.08 4.98
C LEU A 112 -9.56 18.60 6.43
N LEU A 113 -10.24 17.53 6.79
CA LEU A 113 -9.82 16.68 7.90
C LEU A 113 -8.65 15.85 7.39
N ILE A 114 -7.63 15.67 8.22
CA ILE A 114 -6.44 14.92 7.84
C ILE A 114 -6.10 14.01 9.01
N THR A 115 -6.01 12.72 8.71
CA THR A 115 -5.47 11.72 9.62
C THR A 115 -4.02 11.44 9.25
N GLY A 116 -3.15 11.64 10.23
CA GLY A 116 -1.76 11.29 10.10
C GLY A 116 -1.15 10.86 11.41
N VAL A 117 0.10 10.43 11.35
CA VAL A 117 0.72 9.69 12.45
C VAL A 117 2.17 10.06 12.61
N HIS A 118 2.60 10.15 13.86
CA HIS A 118 3.99 10.13 14.32
C HIS A 118 4.32 8.70 14.81
N PRO A 119 5.60 8.34 15.05
CA PRO A 119 5.96 6.98 15.47
C PRO A 119 5.14 6.42 16.65
N ASN A 120 4.70 7.30 17.57
CA ASN A 120 4.00 6.92 18.80
C ASN A 120 2.71 7.73 19.04
N GLU A 121 2.18 8.41 18.02
CA GLU A 121 1.04 9.29 18.20
C GLU A 121 0.23 9.38 16.90
N THR A 122 -1.08 9.50 17.03
CA THR A 122 -1.97 9.86 15.94
C THR A 122 -2.34 11.33 16.05
N VAL A 123 -2.30 12.03 14.92
CA VAL A 123 -2.62 13.45 14.80
C VAL A 123 -3.77 13.58 13.83
N VAL A 124 -4.87 14.15 14.32
CA VAL A 124 -6.05 14.48 13.50
C VAL A 124 -6.14 15.99 13.44
N THR A 125 -6.23 16.56 12.25
CA THR A 125 -6.25 18.02 12.12
C THR A 125 -7.23 18.47 11.07
N VAL A 126 -7.92 19.59 11.32
CA VAL A 126 -8.67 20.29 10.28
C VAL A 126 -7.84 21.45 9.77
N TRP A 127 -7.54 21.42 8.48
CA TRP A 127 -6.64 22.33 7.80
C TRP A 127 -7.31 22.99 6.60
N ASP A 128 -6.97 24.25 6.34
CA ASP A 128 -7.52 25.04 5.26
C ASP A 128 -6.49 25.16 4.11
N PRO A 129 -6.72 24.52 2.96
CA PRO A 129 -5.77 24.52 1.85
C PRO A 129 -5.60 25.88 1.16
N GLU A 130 -6.57 26.79 1.28
CA GLU A 130 -6.50 28.10 0.64
C GLU A 130 -5.64 29.08 1.44
N THR A 131 -5.74 29.02 2.77
CA THR A 131 -5.04 29.93 3.70
C THR A 131 -3.79 29.32 4.31
N GLY A 132 -3.70 27.99 4.33
CA GLY A 132 -2.68 27.25 5.06
C GLY A 132 -2.91 27.20 6.57
N GLU A 133 -4.06 27.68 7.07
CA GLU A 133 -4.34 27.75 8.51
C GLU A 133 -4.89 26.43 9.06
N THR A 134 -4.38 26.02 10.22
CA THR A 134 -4.93 24.91 11.00
C THR A 134 -6.05 25.41 11.89
N ALA A 135 -7.26 24.87 11.71
CA ALA A 135 -8.41 25.19 12.54
C ALA A 135 -8.29 24.61 13.94
N TRP A 136 -7.87 23.35 14.03
CA TRP A 136 -7.58 22.64 15.27
C TRP A 136 -6.78 21.37 14.97
N THR A 137 -6.15 20.84 16.03
CA THR A 137 -5.44 19.57 16.02
C THR A 137 -5.80 18.79 17.28
N GLU A 138 -6.14 17.52 17.12
CA GLU A 138 -6.34 16.54 18.18
C GLU A 138 -5.20 15.52 18.14
N ARG A 139 -4.73 15.08 19.31
CA ARG A 139 -3.59 14.17 19.44
C ARG A 139 -3.94 13.00 20.33
N PHE A 140 -3.71 11.80 19.83
CA PHE A 140 -3.97 10.55 20.54
C PHE A 140 -2.69 9.74 20.73
N ASP A 141 -2.53 9.15 21.91
CA ASP A 141 -1.52 8.11 22.18
C ASP A 141 -1.96 6.76 21.55
N PHE A 142 -2.33 6.81 20.28
CA PHE A 142 -2.70 5.68 19.44
C PHE A 142 -1.62 5.49 18.38
N HIS A 143 -1.21 4.24 18.19
CA HIS A 143 -0.16 3.90 17.24
C HIS A 143 -0.74 3.60 15.87
N ASP A 144 -0.32 4.39 14.87
CA ASP A 144 -0.54 4.10 13.44
C ASP A 144 -2.02 3.93 13.07
N THR A 145 -2.89 4.82 13.57
CA THR A 145 -4.28 4.97 13.11
C THR A 145 -4.26 5.42 11.66
N HIS A 146 -4.97 4.71 10.78
CA HIS A 146 -5.01 5.05 9.36
C HIS A 146 -6.17 5.98 9.02
N ASP A 147 -7.26 5.92 9.79
CA ASP A 147 -8.48 6.65 9.43
C ASP A 147 -9.25 7.18 10.65
N VAL A 148 -9.82 8.38 10.50
CA VAL A 148 -10.68 9.10 11.46
C VAL A 148 -11.71 10.00 10.78
N ASP A 149 -12.99 9.61 10.82
CA ASP A 149 -14.12 10.43 10.33
C ASP A 149 -14.62 11.47 11.37
N LEU A 150 -14.90 12.71 10.92
CA LEU A 150 -15.54 13.77 11.71
C LEU A 150 -17.08 13.66 11.68
N ILE A 151 -17.62 13.05 12.72
CA ILE A 151 -19.06 12.80 12.86
C ILE A 151 -19.75 13.76 13.82
N ASN A 152 -21.05 13.97 13.62
CA ASN A 152 -21.94 14.72 14.53
C ASN A 152 -21.41 16.13 14.91
N GLY A 153 -20.61 16.75 14.04
CA GLY A 153 -20.08 18.12 14.17
C GLY A 153 -18.78 18.26 14.96
N ASP A 154 -18.62 17.54 16.07
CA ASP A 154 -17.43 17.66 16.95
C ASP A 154 -16.98 16.33 17.57
N GLN A 155 -17.45 15.20 17.03
CA GLN A 155 -17.05 13.87 17.46
C GLN A 155 -16.17 13.23 16.40
N LEU A 156 -15.15 12.48 16.82
CA LEU A 156 -14.26 11.74 15.93
C LEU A 156 -14.57 10.25 16.05
N LEU A 157 -14.84 9.59 14.93
CA LEU A 157 -14.94 8.13 14.83
C LEU A 157 -13.57 7.60 14.42
N VAL A 158 -12.94 6.78 15.27
CA VAL A 158 -11.50 6.46 15.14
C VAL A 158 -11.28 4.96 15.01
N ALA A 159 -10.48 4.55 14.02
CA ALA A 159 -10.00 3.18 13.83
C ALA A 159 -8.71 2.91 14.64
N ASN A 160 -8.86 2.46 15.89
CA ASN A 160 -7.71 2.27 16.78
C ASN A 160 -7.17 0.84 16.75
N MET A 161 -6.11 0.64 15.96
CA MET A 161 -5.33 -0.60 15.87
C MET A 161 -4.10 -0.63 16.81
N ARG A 162 -3.43 -1.79 16.88
CA ARG A 162 -2.19 -2.04 17.64
C ARG A 162 -2.26 -1.67 19.12
N ASN A 163 -3.40 -1.93 19.76
CA ASN A 163 -3.67 -1.57 21.13
C ASN A 163 -3.53 -2.78 22.08
N TYR A 164 -2.36 -3.43 22.07
CA TYR A 164 -2.09 -4.56 22.97
C TYR A 164 -1.65 -4.08 24.36
N ASP A 165 -2.33 -4.55 25.40
CA ASP A 165 -1.99 -4.27 26.79
C ASP A 165 -1.12 -5.40 27.35
N GLU A 166 0.18 -5.13 27.49
CA GLU A 166 1.15 -6.08 28.06
C GLU A 166 0.85 -6.46 29.51
N THR A 167 0.18 -5.59 30.28
CA THR A 167 -0.13 -5.83 31.69
C THR A 167 -1.26 -6.84 31.83
N THR A 168 -2.30 -6.71 31.00
CA THR A 168 -3.45 -7.62 31.05
C THR A 168 -3.35 -8.80 30.09
N GLY A 169 -2.45 -8.73 29.10
CA GLY A 169 -2.29 -9.73 28.04
C GLY A 169 -3.41 -9.69 27.00
N ASN A 170 -4.19 -8.61 26.94
CA ASN A 170 -5.34 -8.48 26.04
C ASN A 170 -5.04 -7.50 24.91
N ASN A 171 -5.50 -7.83 23.71
CA ASN A 171 -5.55 -6.86 22.62
C ASN A 171 -6.86 -6.04 22.72
N ASN A 172 -6.72 -4.71 22.75
CA ASN A 172 -7.80 -3.75 22.86
C ASN A 172 -8.05 -2.96 21.56
N ASP A 173 -7.65 -3.51 20.41
CA ASP A 173 -8.03 -3.00 19.08
C ASP A 173 -9.55 -2.75 19.07
N ARG A 174 -9.94 -1.58 18.55
CA ARG A 174 -11.30 -1.07 18.68
C ARG A 174 -11.60 0.02 17.65
N ILE A 175 -12.88 0.23 17.42
CA ILE A 175 -13.38 1.51 16.93
C ILE A 175 -13.95 2.30 18.12
N LEU A 176 -13.82 3.62 18.11
CA LEU A 176 -14.30 4.47 19.19
C LEU A 176 -14.88 5.79 18.69
N VAL A 177 -15.72 6.42 19.51
CA VAL A 177 -16.17 7.80 19.29
C VAL A 177 -15.56 8.67 20.39
N TYR A 178 -14.74 9.63 20.00
CA TYR A 178 -14.17 10.64 20.87
C TYR A 178 -14.96 11.95 20.74
N ASP A 179 -15.46 12.49 21.85
CA ASP A 179 -16.12 13.78 21.88
C ASP A 179 -15.10 14.87 22.21
N ARG A 180 -14.77 15.72 21.23
CA ARG A 180 -13.70 16.73 21.37
C ARG A 180 -14.09 17.82 22.36
N SER A 181 -15.37 18.23 22.37
CA SER A 181 -15.90 19.21 23.32
C SER A 181 -15.81 18.73 24.77
N ALA A 182 -16.09 17.45 25.02
CA ALA A 182 -15.99 16.85 26.34
C ALA A 182 -14.57 16.37 26.70
N GLY A 183 -13.74 16.12 25.69
CA GLY A 183 -12.38 15.60 25.86
C GLY A 183 -12.33 14.13 26.26
N GLU A 184 -13.35 13.33 25.92
CA GLU A 184 -13.47 11.95 26.38
C GLU A 184 -14.00 10.97 25.31
N VAL A 185 -13.68 9.70 25.48
CA VAL A 185 -14.27 8.62 24.68
C VAL A 185 -15.69 8.35 25.19
N VAL A 186 -16.69 8.63 24.36
CA VAL A 186 -18.12 8.49 24.71
C VAL A 186 -18.74 7.18 24.22
N TRP A 187 -18.03 6.43 23.38
CA TRP A 187 -18.43 5.11 22.92
C TRP A 187 -17.23 4.33 22.40
N GLU A 188 -17.26 3.00 22.51
CA GLU A 188 -16.25 2.11 21.96
C GLU A 188 -16.81 0.72 21.65
N TRP A 189 -16.17 0.05 20.69
CA TRP A 189 -16.47 -1.32 20.29
C TRP A 189 -15.16 -2.07 20.07
N ARG A 190 -14.92 -3.14 20.83
CA ARG A 190 -13.65 -3.90 20.80
C ARG A 190 -13.80 -5.21 20.03
N PHE A 191 -12.87 -5.52 19.16
CA PHE A 191 -12.88 -6.77 18.39
C PHE A 191 -12.88 -8.00 19.29
N ARG A 192 -12.04 -8.02 20.35
CA ARG A 192 -11.94 -9.17 21.27
C ARG A 192 -13.24 -9.57 21.98
N THR A 193 -14.19 -8.64 22.14
CA THR A 193 -15.49 -8.92 22.81
C THR A 193 -16.61 -9.24 21.82
N HIS A 194 -16.32 -9.24 20.51
CA HIS A 194 -17.31 -9.40 19.44
C HIS A 194 -16.99 -10.57 18.49
N GLY A 195 -16.36 -11.62 19.02
CA GLY A 195 -16.21 -12.92 18.33
C GLY A 195 -14.92 -13.11 17.54
N TYR A 196 -13.99 -12.14 17.57
CA TYR A 196 -12.70 -12.25 16.90
C TYR A 196 -11.71 -13.09 17.70
N ASN A 197 -11.10 -14.07 17.05
CA ASN A 197 -10.18 -15.01 17.68
C ASN A 197 -8.75 -14.45 17.69
N ALA A 198 -8.05 -14.59 18.81
CA ALA A 198 -6.64 -14.21 18.95
C ALA A 198 -5.70 -14.94 17.98
N SER A 199 -6.10 -16.09 17.44
CA SER A 199 -5.33 -16.80 16.41
C SER A 199 -5.69 -16.44 14.98
N GLY A 200 -6.74 -15.63 14.78
CA GLY A 200 -7.17 -15.15 13.47
C GLY A 200 -6.55 -13.81 13.13
N GLY A 201 -6.60 -13.46 11.84
CA GLY A 201 -5.92 -12.30 11.28
C GLY A 201 -4.43 -12.23 11.58
N GLY A 202 -3.96 -11.07 12.02
CA GLY A 202 -2.55 -10.80 12.22
C GLY A 202 -2.00 -11.20 13.59
N SER A 203 -0.87 -10.60 13.98
CA SER A 203 -0.23 -10.93 15.27
C SER A 203 -1.02 -10.34 16.43
N TYR A 204 -1.60 -11.18 17.29
CA TYR A 204 -2.41 -10.74 18.44
C TYR A 204 -1.74 -9.70 19.35
N THR A 205 -0.42 -9.80 19.55
CA THR A 205 0.33 -8.88 20.41
C THR A 205 0.93 -7.70 19.65
N GLY A 206 0.80 -7.68 18.33
CA GLY A 206 1.32 -6.64 17.46
C GLY A 206 0.19 -6.08 16.61
N ASP A 207 0.26 -6.38 15.32
CA ASP A 207 -0.72 -5.92 14.33
C ASP A 207 -1.81 -6.98 14.13
N TRP A 208 -2.83 -6.98 15.01
CA TRP A 208 -3.84 -8.05 15.06
C TRP A 208 -4.94 -7.83 14.03
N THR A 209 -5.80 -6.84 14.26
CA THR A 209 -6.92 -6.52 13.36
C THR A 209 -6.45 -5.77 12.13
N HIS A 210 -5.50 -4.85 12.34
CA HIS A 210 -5.16 -3.82 11.36
C HIS A 210 -6.45 -3.16 10.83
N VAL A 211 -7.35 -2.79 11.75
CA VAL A 211 -8.53 -1.98 11.39
C VAL A 211 -8.02 -0.68 10.79
N ASN A 212 -8.15 -0.54 9.48
CA ASN A 212 -7.52 0.54 8.71
C ASN A 212 -8.49 1.65 8.32
N ASP A 213 -9.79 1.47 8.57
CA ASP A 213 -10.82 2.32 7.99
C ASP A 213 -12.14 2.22 8.76
N VAL A 214 -12.86 3.35 8.93
CA VAL A 214 -14.12 3.48 9.66
C VAL A 214 -15.00 4.70 9.26
N ASP A 215 -16.04 4.45 8.47
CA ASP A 215 -16.97 5.53 8.06
C ASP A 215 -18.32 5.51 8.76
N ARG A 216 -18.94 6.69 8.91
CA ARG A 216 -20.35 6.79 9.31
C ARG A 216 -21.31 6.74 8.12
N VAL A 217 -21.70 5.52 7.77
CA VAL A 217 -22.65 5.22 6.68
C VAL A 217 -24.14 5.40 7.01
N GLY A 218 -24.48 5.79 8.24
CA GLY A 218 -25.86 6.04 8.66
C GLY A 218 -26.01 6.46 10.12
N PRO A 219 -27.24 6.76 10.59
CA PRO A 219 -27.49 7.10 12.00
C PRO A 219 -27.09 5.98 12.96
N GLY A 220 -25.87 6.07 13.51
CA GLY A 220 -25.31 5.05 14.39
C GLY A 220 -24.95 3.75 13.67
N GLU A 221 -24.71 3.79 12.37
CA GLU A 221 -24.16 2.69 11.58
C GLU A 221 -22.76 3.07 11.15
N TYR A 222 -21.78 2.25 11.52
CA TYR A 222 -20.36 2.48 11.23
C TYR A 222 -19.84 1.34 10.37
N LEU A 223 -19.33 1.67 9.18
CA LEU A 223 -18.60 0.75 8.32
C LEU A 223 -17.19 0.59 8.89
N VAL A 224 -16.60 -0.59 8.75
CA VAL A 224 -15.30 -0.90 9.34
C VAL A 224 -14.58 -1.89 8.44
N SER A 225 -13.39 -1.53 7.98
CA SER A 225 -12.47 -2.45 7.32
C SER A 225 -11.55 -3.11 8.35
N ASN A 226 -11.65 -4.43 8.48
CA ASN A 226 -10.77 -5.22 9.33
C ASN A 226 -9.77 -5.97 8.45
N ARG A 227 -8.73 -5.27 8.03
CA ARG A 227 -7.80 -5.69 6.96
C ARG A 227 -7.27 -7.09 7.17
N ASN A 228 -6.73 -7.41 8.35
CA ASN A 228 -6.09 -8.71 8.54
C ASN A 228 -7.09 -9.87 8.67
N PHE A 229 -8.37 -9.60 8.88
CA PHE A 229 -9.42 -10.62 8.91
C PHE A 229 -10.16 -10.73 7.57
N ASP A 230 -9.64 -10.11 6.50
CA ASP A 230 -10.20 -10.18 5.15
C ASP A 230 -11.71 -9.91 5.12
N GLU A 231 -12.14 -8.87 5.84
CA GLU A 231 -13.56 -8.56 5.95
C GLU A 231 -13.89 -7.11 6.21
N VAL A 232 -15.11 -6.76 5.82
CA VAL A 232 -15.75 -5.48 6.08
C VAL A 232 -17.06 -5.72 6.83
N VAL A 233 -17.29 -4.93 7.89
CA VAL A 233 -18.48 -5.05 8.73
C VAL A 233 -19.19 -3.72 8.92
N VAL A 234 -20.51 -3.77 9.14
CA VAL A 234 -21.27 -2.62 9.62
C VAL A 234 -21.69 -2.87 11.07
N VAL A 235 -21.30 -1.96 11.96
CA VAL A 235 -21.58 -2.01 13.39
C VAL A 235 -22.69 -1.02 13.73
N ASN A 236 -23.72 -1.50 14.43
CA ASN A 236 -24.76 -0.64 14.99
C ASN A 236 -24.34 -0.12 16.37
N ARG A 237 -24.11 1.19 16.50
CA ARG A 237 -23.65 1.87 17.71
C ARG A 237 -24.49 1.56 18.94
N SER A 238 -25.82 1.57 18.81
CA SER A 238 -26.74 1.42 19.94
C SER A 238 -26.80 0.01 20.51
N THR A 239 -26.55 -1.00 19.67
CA THR A 239 -26.66 -2.41 20.07
C THR A 239 -25.31 -3.12 20.18
N GLY A 240 -24.26 -2.59 19.55
CA GLY A 240 -22.96 -3.24 19.39
C GLY A 240 -22.97 -4.41 18.38
N ASN A 241 -24.10 -4.68 17.73
CA ASN A 241 -24.22 -5.80 16.81
C ASN A 241 -23.64 -5.46 15.44
N VAL A 242 -22.98 -6.46 14.84
CA VAL A 242 -22.65 -6.46 13.42
C VAL A 242 -23.92 -6.74 12.62
N THR A 243 -24.36 -5.78 11.80
CA THR A 243 -25.59 -5.87 10.99
C THR A 243 -25.31 -6.33 9.57
N MET A 244 -24.09 -6.10 9.07
CA MET A 244 -23.61 -6.56 7.77
C MET A 244 -22.17 -7.05 7.90
N ARG A 245 -21.82 -8.10 7.15
CA ARG A 245 -20.47 -8.65 7.05
C ARG A 245 -20.26 -9.13 5.62
N LEU A 246 -19.17 -8.68 4.99
CA LEU A 246 -18.65 -9.17 3.72
C LEU A 246 -17.25 -9.71 3.98
N GLY A 247 -16.93 -10.89 3.46
CA GLY A 247 -15.65 -11.55 3.72
C GLY A 247 -15.61 -12.36 5.01
N GLU A 248 -14.51 -13.11 5.17
CA GLU A 248 -14.14 -13.85 6.36
C GLU A 248 -12.64 -14.16 6.36
N ASP A 249 -12.06 -14.29 7.56
CA ASP A 249 -10.63 -14.53 7.81
C ASP A 249 -10.07 -15.68 6.96
N GLY A 250 -9.13 -15.36 6.06
CA GLY A 250 -8.46 -16.32 5.19
C GLY A 250 -9.19 -16.67 3.89
N ASP A 251 -10.37 -16.11 3.61
CA ASP A 251 -11.05 -16.27 2.31
C ASP A 251 -10.57 -15.21 1.29
N HIS A 252 -9.35 -15.42 0.82
CA HIS A 252 -8.67 -14.50 -0.11
C HIS A 252 -9.32 -14.44 -1.50
N ASP A 253 -10.27 -15.34 -1.82
CA ASP A 253 -11.01 -15.29 -3.09
C ASP A 253 -12.04 -14.17 -3.08
N VAL A 254 -12.62 -13.87 -1.91
CA VAL A 254 -13.56 -12.75 -1.70
C VAL A 254 -12.80 -11.44 -1.57
N MET A 255 -11.84 -11.37 -0.65
CA MET A 255 -10.99 -10.21 -0.41
C MET A 255 -9.72 -10.62 0.34
N HIS A 256 -8.64 -9.87 0.15
CA HIS A 256 -7.35 -10.15 0.76
C HIS A 256 -6.71 -8.82 1.18
N GLU A 257 -6.72 -8.59 2.49
CA GLU A 257 -6.15 -7.39 3.13
C GLU A 257 -6.62 -6.06 2.50
N GLN A 258 -7.93 -5.87 2.43
CA GLN A 258 -8.61 -4.74 1.78
C GLN A 258 -8.45 -3.39 2.50
N HIS A 259 -8.83 -2.32 1.80
CA HIS A 259 -8.88 -0.95 2.32
C HIS A 259 -10.11 -0.19 1.81
N ASN A 260 -10.43 0.90 2.54
CA ASN A 260 -11.41 1.94 2.23
C ASN A 260 -12.64 1.43 1.45
N PRO A 261 -13.47 0.59 2.11
CA PRO A 261 -14.72 0.13 1.54
C PRO A 261 -15.76 1.25 1.55
N GLN A 262 -16.51 1.40 0.47
CA GLN A 262 -17.63 2.35 0.43
C GLN A 262 -18.98 1.63 0.39
N LEU A 263 -19.91 2.01 1.28
CA LEU A 263 -21.27 1.47 1.30
C LEU A 263 -22.23 2.25 0.39
N LEU A 264 -22.49 1.71 -0.79
CA LEU A 264 -23.46 2.20 -1.74
C LEU A 264 -24.87 1.65 -1.49
N ARG A 265 -25.87 2.37 -2.02
CA ARG A 265 -27.27 1.92 -2.11
C ARG A 265 -27.61 1.74 -3.58
N GLY A 266 -27.61 0.49 -4.05
CA GLY A 266 -27.97 0.17 -5.43
C GLY A 266 -29.48 0.09 -5.65
N GLU A 267 -29.89 -0.59 -6.74
CA GLU A 267 -31.30 -0.70 -7.14
C GLU A 267 -32.21 -1.11 -5.97
N ASN A 268 -33.31 -0.37 -5.81
CA ASN A 268 -34.30 -0.57 -4.73
C ASN A 268 -33.73 -0.41 -3.30
N GLY A 269 -32.61 0.31 -3.14
CA GLY A 269 -31.98 0.58 -1.84
C GLY A 269 -31.16 -0.60 -1.31
N MET A 270 -30.84 -1.59 -2.14
CA MET A 270 -30.09 -2.76 -1.72
C MET A 270 -28.63 -2.38 -1.40
N PRO A 271 -28.08 -2.80 -0.25
CA PRO A 271 -26.68 -2.55 0.08
C PRO A 271 -25.75 -3.09 -1.00
N THR A 272 -24.81 -2.27 -1.45
CA THR A 272 -23.74 -2.65 -2.37
C THR A 272 -22.43 -2.11 -1.81
N MET A 273 -21.39 -2.91 -1.79
CA MET A 273 -20.12 -2.55 -1.17
C MET A 273 -19.04 -2.50 -2.25
N LEU A 274 -18.40 -1.35 -2.39
CA LEU A 274 -17.21 -1.15 -3.21
C LEU A 274 -15.99 -1.32 -2.30
N VAL A 275 -14.96 -2.03 -2.73
CA VAL A 275 -13.80 -2.33 -1.88
C VAL A 275 -12.52 -2.33 -2.72
N ALA A 276 -11.47 -1.66 -2.25
CA ALA A 276 -10.13 -1.82 -2.76
C ALA A 276 -9.51 -3.11 -2.16
N ASP A 277 -9.42 -4.17 -2.96
CA ASP A 277 -8.95 -5.50 -2.58
C ASP A 277 -7.44 -5.62 -2.86
N SER A 278 -6.66 -5.04 -1.95
CA SER A 278 -5.29 -4.60 -2.20
C SER A 278 -4.33 -5.71 -2.58
N GLU A 279 -4.27 -6.81 -1.83
CA GLU A 279 -3.32 -7.89 -2.12
C GLU A 279 -3.75 -8.76 -3.31
N ASN A 280 -4.96 -8.55 -3.81
CA ASN A 280 -5.45 -9.15 -5.07
C ASN A 280 -5.30 -8.20 -6.27
N ASP A 281 -4.71 -7.02 -6.09
CA ASP A 281 -4.47 -6.01 -7.13
C ASP A 281 -5.75 -5.67 -7.94
N ARG A 282 -6.88 -5.51 -7.23
CA ARG A 282 -8.19 -5.26 -7.86
C ARG A 282 -9.10 -4.39 -7.00
N VAL A 283 -10.12 -3.80 -7.62
CA VAL A 283 -11.27 -3.19 -6.95
C VAL A 283 -12.50 -4.03 -7.24
N VAL A 284 -13.35 -4.26 -6.25
CA VAL A 284 -14.50 -5.17 -6.35
C VAL A 284 -15.78 -4.51 -5.85
N GLU A 285 -16.89 -4.81 -6.52
CA GLU A 285 -18.23 -4.41 -6.08
C GLU A 285 -19.06 -5.66 -5.75
N TYR A 286 -19.66 -5.68 -4.56
CA TYR A 286 -20.53 -6.75 -4.09
C TYR A 286 -21.94 -6.22 -3.81
N ALA A 287 -22.94 -6.78 -4.48
CA ALA A 287 -24.34 -6.48 -4.19
C ALA A 287 -24.91 -7.48 -3.19
N ARG A 288 -25.59 -6.98 -2.14
CA ARG A 288 -26.32 -7.84 -1.20
C ARG A 288 -27.74 -8.09 -1.70
N THR A 289 -28.07 -9.34 -2.03
CA THR A 289 -29.42 -9.75 -2.43
C THR A 289 -29.90 -10.90 -1.57
N ASN A 290 -31.09 -10.78 -0.96
CA ASN A 290 -31.67 -11.80 -0.08
C ASN A 290 -30.73 -12.27 1.05
N GLY A 291 -29.91 -11.35 1.57
CA GLY A 291 -28.96 -11.63 2.65
C GLY A 291 -27.59 -12.13 2.20
N THR A 292 -27.41 -12.48 0.93
CA THR A 292 -26.17 -13.00 0.36
C THR A 292 -25.45 -11.96 -0.49
N TRP A 293 -24.13 -11.90 -0.39
CA TRP A 293 -23.29 -11.06 -1.25
C TRP A 293 -22.98 -11.76 -2.56
N THR A 294 -23.06 -11.03 -3.67
CA THR A 294 -22.65 -11.50 -4.99
C THR A 294 -21.68 -10.47 -5.56
N ARG A 295 -20.49 -10.91 -6.00
CA ARG A 295 -19.56 -10.04 -6.72
C ARG A 295 -20.14 -9.69 -8.08
N THR A 296 -20.46 -8.42 -8.29
CA THR A 296 -21.12 -7.93 -9.51
C THR A 296 -20.15 -7.28 -10.46
N TRP A 297 -19.03 -6.78 -9.94
CA TRP A 297 -17.99 -6.14 -10.73
C TRP A 297 -16.60 -6.37 -10.14
N THR A 298 -15.61 -6.39 -11.02
CA THR A 298 -14.19 -6.43 -10.69
C THR A 298 -13.45 -5.56 -11.68
N LEU A 299 -12.66 -4.64 -11.17
CA LEU A 299 -11.75 -3.81 -11.93
C LEU A 299 -10.31 -4.17 -11.60
N GLY A 300 -9.54 -4.39 -12.65
CA GLY A 300 -8.12 -4.58 -12.60
C GLY A 300 -7.68 -6.01 -12.27
N SER A 301 -6.38 -6.15 -12.34
CA SER A 301 -5.57 -7.32 -12.03
C SER A 301 -4.13 -6.84 -11.87
N ILE A 302 -3.22 -7.76 -11.53
CA ILE A 302 -1.77 -7.50 -11.45
C ILE A 302 -1.17 -6.82 -12.70
N ASP A 303 -1.82 -6.94 -13.87
CA ASP A 303 -1.37 -6.30 -15.10
C ASP A 303 -1.70 -4.80 -15.16
N SER A 304 -2.70 -4.33 -14.40
CA SER A 304 -3.27 -3.00 -14.57
C SER A 304 -3.41 -2.18 -13.28
N LEU A 305 -3.45 -2.81 -12.11
CA LEU A 305 -3.40 -2.18 -10.78
C LEU A 305 -2.30 -2.85 -9.95
N ASP A 306 -1.75 -2.14 -8.97
CA ASP A 306 -0.73 -2.63 -8.04
C ASP A 306 -1.01 -2.07 -6.65
N TRP A 307 -1.57 -2.92 -5.78
CA TRP A 307 -1.92 -2.62 -4.39
C TRP A 307 -2.86 -1.39 -4.25
N PRO A 308 -4.04 -1.39 -4.89
CA PRO A 308 -5.00 -0.31 -4.73
C PRO A 308 -5.46 -0.24 -3.27
N ARG A 309 -5.55 0.95 -2.69
CA ARG A 309 -5.94 1.13 -1.27
C ARG A 309 -7.17 1.99 -1.05
N ASP A 310 -7.70 2.58 -2.10
CA ASP A 310 -8.88 3.40 -1.99
C ASP A 310 -9.62 3.38 -3.35
N ALA A 311 -10.95 3.35 -3.29
CA ALA A 311 -11.82 3.39 -4.43
C ALA A 311 -13.20 3.99 -4.13
N ASP A 312 -13.46 5.19 -4.65
CA ASP A 312 -14.74 5.88 -4.52
C ASP A 312 -15.59 5.83 -5.77
N ARG A 313 -16.87 5.48 -5.61
CA ARG A 313 -17.87 5.76 -6.64
C ARG A 313 -18.15 7.26 -6.62
N LEU A 314 -18.06 7.89 -7.80
CA LEU A 314 -18.42 9.29 -7.99
C LEU A 314 -19.86 9.44 -8.51
N PRO A 315 -20.51 10.61 -8.31
CA PRO A 315 -21.88 10.86 -8.75
C PRO A 315 -22.09 10.79 -10.27
N ASN A 316 -21.01 10.95 -11.05
CA ASN A 316 -21.04 10.81 -12.50
C ASN A 316 -21.04 9.33 -12.96
N GLY A 317 -20.92 8.38 -12.04
CA GLY A 317 -20.85 6.94 -12.30
C GLY A 317 -19.43 6.41 -12.43
N ASN A 318 -18.40 7.24 -12.56
CA ASN A 318 -17.02 6.78 -12.59
C ASN A 318 -16.55 6.31 -11.20
N THR A 319 -15.42 5.60 -11.17
CA THR A 319 -14.72 5.23 -9.93
C THR A 319 -13.39 5.97 -9.87
N LEU A 320 -13.14 6.71 -8.79
CA LEU A 320 -11.82 7.21 -8.45
C LEU A 320 -11.06 6.09 -7.73
N VAL A 321 -9.83 5.81 -8.12
CA VAL A 321 -9.04 4.70 -7.55
C VAL A 321 -7.64 5.19 -7.21
N THR A 322 -7.21 4.93 -5.99
CA THR A 322 -5.84 5.13 -5.55
C THR A 322 -5.03 3.86 -5.76
N ASP A 323 -4.21 3.87 -6.81
CA ASP A 323 -3.38 2.74 -7.28
C ASP A 323 -1.96 2.86 -6.70
N SER A 324 -1.84 2.49 -5.42
CA SER A 324 -0.77 2.93 -4.51
C SER A 324 0.64 2.66 -5.00
N LEU A 325 0.91 1.46 -5.53
CA LEU A 325 2.26 1.05 -5.94
C LEU A 325 2.55 1.32 -7.42
N ASN A 326 1.53 1.60 -8.23
CA ASN A 326 1.70 2.33 -9.49
C ASN A 326 1.85 3.85 -9.28
N HIS A 327 1.67 4.33 -8.04
CA HIS A 327 1.91 5.71 -7.61
C HIS A 327 1.05 6.73 -8.36
N ARG A 328 -0.23 6.40 -8.53
CA ARG A 328 -1.17 7.24 -9.28
C ARG A 328 -2.56 7.18 -8.68
N VAL A 329 -3.36 8.16 -9.06
CA VAL A 329 -4.80 8.18 -8.90
C VAL A 329 -5.41 8.16 -10.30
N VAL A 330 -6.43 7.33 -10.50
CA VAL A 330 -7.16 7.24 -11.77
C VAL A 330 -8.66 7.39 -11.54
N GLU A 331 -9.33 8.13 -12.41
CA GLU A 331 -10.79 8.09 -12.54
C GLU A 331 -11.11 7.22 -13.75
N VAL A 332 -11.91 6.17 -13.55
CA VAL A 332 -12.27 5.20 -14.58
C VAL A 332 -13.77 5.10 -14.79
N THR A 333 -14.18 4.80 -16.03
CA THR A 333 -15.56 4.44 -16.35
C THR A 333 -15.93 3.06 -15.76
N ALA A 334 -17.20 2.69 -15.83
CA ALA A 334 -17.68 1.37 -15.42
C ALA A 334 -16.99 0.20 -16.17
N GLU A 335 -16.52 0.44 -17.39
CA GLU A 335 -15.78 -0.51 -18.22
C GLU A 335 -14.25 -0.44 -18.06
N GLY A 336 -13.75 0.41 -17.15
CA GLY A 336 -12.32 0.53 -16.84
C GLY A 336 -11.51 1.44 -17.77
N GLU A 337 -12.15 2.32 -18.53
CA GLU A 337 -11.45 3.35 -19.33
C GLU A 337 -11.02 4.52 -18.43
N VAL A 338 -9.73 4.82 -18.39
CA VAL A 338 -9.17 5.96 -17.67
C VAL A 338 -9.57 7.25 -18.36
N VAL A 339 -10.35 8.08 -17.67
CA VAL A 339 -10.76 9.40 -18.17
C VAL A 339 -9.97 10.54 -17.54
N TRP A 340 -9.36 10.30 -16.38
CA TRP A 340 -8.47 11.22 -15.68
C TRP A 340 -7.41 10.42 -14.91
N GLU A 341 -6.17 10.86 -14.93
CA GLU A 341 -5.04 10.20 -14.27
C GLU A 341 -3.99 11.21 -13.83
N PHE A 342 -3.48 11.00 -12.63
CA PHE A 342 -2.41 11.80 -12.07
C PHE A 342 -1.42 10.93 -11.29
N TYR A 343 -0.14 11.09 -11.55
CA TYR A 343 0.94 10.39 -10.86
C TYR A 343 1.36 11.19 -9.63
N ALA A 344 1.19 10.59 -8.46
CA ALA A 344 1.46 11.17 -7.16
C ALA A 344 2.37 10.25 -6.32
N PRO A 345 3.62 10.01 -6.73
CA PRO A 345 4.55 9.22 -5.93
C PRO A 345 4.74 9.86 -4.55
N TRP A 346 5.04 9.13 -3.49
CA TRP A 346 5.30 7.70 -3.43
C TRP A 346 4.32 7.02 -2.49
N GLY A 347 3.68 5.93 -2.92
CA GLY A 347 2.71 5.23 -2.08
C GLY A 347 1.51 6.11 -1.78
N THR A 348 0.86 6.61 -2.84
CA THR A 348 -0.44 7.27 -2.76
C THR A 348 -1.38 6.41 -1.92
N TYR A 349 -2.01 6.98 -0.90
CA TYR A 349 -2.82 6.24 0.06
C TYR A 349 -4.29 6.40 -0.26
N GLU A 350 -4.71 7.65 -0.41
CA GLU A 350 -6.11 8.02 -0.61
C GLU A 350 -6.21 9.24 -1.52
N ALA A 351 -7.35 9.37 -2.18
CA ALA A 351 -7.64 10.54 -2.98
C ALA A 351 -9.12 10.87 -3.02
N GLU A 352 -9.43 12.14 -2.79
CA GLU A 352 -10.80 12.60 -2.66
C GLU A 352 -11.15 13.75 -3.59
N ARG A 353 -12.45 13.92 -3.87
CA ARG A 353 -12.97 15.06 -4.64
C ARG A 353 -13.46 16.14 -3.70
N MET A 354 -12.67 17.21 -3.57
CA MET A 354 -12.95 18.29 -2.62
C MET A 354 -14.37 18.85 -2.69
N GLN A 355 -14.96 18.94 -3.88
CA GLN A 355 -16.28 19.51 -4.11
C GLN A 355 -17.43 18.54 -3.80
N LEU A 356 -17.14 17.25 -3.68
CA LEU A 356 -18.13 16.22 -3.44
C LEU A 356 -18.20 15.83 -1.96
N GLY A 357 -17.15 16.12 -1.19
CA GLY A 357 -17.03 15.68 0.20
C GLY A 357 -16.43 14.28 0.27
N ASP A 358 -16.31 13.81 1.50
CA ASP A 358 -15.97 12.44 1.88
C ASP A 358 -17.03 11.44 1.38
N GLU A 359 -16.55 10.31 0.84
CA GLU A 359 -17.31 9.18 0.32
C GLU A 359 -18.55 9.58 -0.50
N PRO A 360 -18.40 10.32 -1.62
CA PRO A 360 -19.51 11.01 -2.24
C PRO A 360 -20.58 10.08 -2.85
N GLY A 361 -20.19 8.83 -3.11
CA GLY A 361 -21.05 7.80 -3.69
C GLY A 361 -21.56 8.13 -5.10
N GLY A 362 -22.46 7.28 -5.58
CA GLY A 362 -23.05 7.41 -6.92
C GLY A 362 -23.78 6.14 -7.34
N PRO A 363 -24.15 6.00 -8.63
CA PRO A 363 -24.82 4.81 -9.11
C PRO A 363 -23.88 3.61 -9.06
N THR A 364 -24.37 2.48 -8.57
CA THR A 364 -23.62 1.21 -8.63
C THR A 364 -23.30 0.81 -10.07
N ILE A 365 -22.29 -0.04 -10.29
CA ILE A 365 -21.92 -0.47 -11.65
C ILE A 365 -23.08 -1.14 -12.38
N ARG A 366 -23.90 -1.89 -11.64
CA ARG A 366 -25.11 -2.52 -12.21
C ARG A 366 -26.13 -1.52 -12.71
N GLU A 367 -26.35 -0.42 -11.99
CA GLU A 367 -27.24 0.67 -12.42
C GLU A 367 -26.74 1.40 -13.66
N GLN A 368 -25.44 1.27 -13.94
CA GLN A 368 -24.81 1.77 -15.16
C GLN A 368 -24.86 0.74 -16.32
N ASN A 369 -25.51 -0.41 -16.14
CA ASN A 369 -25.60 -1.51 -17.10
C ASN A 369 -24.27 -2.24 -17.39
N ALA A 370 -23.33 -2.21 -16.45
CA ALA A 370 -22.09 -2.97 -16.53
C ALA A 370 -22.04 -4.06 -15.44
N THR A 371 -21.37 -5.18 -15.73
CA THR A 371 -21.12 -6.30 -14.80
C THR A 371 -19.92 -7.12 -15.27
N GLY A 372 -19.27 -7.85 -14.36
CA GLY A 372 -18.19 -8.77 -14.71
C GLY A 372 -16.81 -8.20 -14.43
N VAL A 373 -15.81 -8.61 -15.22
CA VAL A 373 -14.40 -8.29 -14.99
C VAL A 373 -13.89 -7.37 -16.09
N TYR A 374 -13.28 -6.26 -15.70
CA TYR A 374 -12.70 -5.25 -16.58
C TYR A 374 -11.26 -4.97 -16.17
N ASN A 375 -10.36 -4.75 -17.13
CA ASN A 375 -9.02 -4.25 -16.84
C ASN A 375 -8.97 -2.73 -17.06
N VAL A 376 -8.07 -2.06 -16.35
CA VAL A 376 -7.83 -0.63 -16.58
C VAL A 376 -7.20 -0.43 -17.96
N SER A 377 -7.72 0.52 -18.74
CA SER A 377 -7.27 0.85 -20.09
C SER A 377 -7.21 2.37 -20.29
N GLY A 378 -6.51 2.86 -21.32
CA GLY A 378 -6.41 4.31 -21.59
C GLY A 378 -5.44 5.08 -20.67
N SER A 379 -4.72 4.40 -19.78
CA SER A 379 -3.65 5.02 -18.98
C SER A 379 -2.52 5.56 -19.87
N ALA A 380 -1.88 6.64 -19.44
CA ALA A 380 -0.68 7.18 -20.06
C ALA A 380 0.51 6.22 -19.98
N GLY A 381 0.43 5.18 -19.13
CA GLY A 381 1.45 4.13 -19.03
C GLY A 381 2.78 4.63 -18.46
N LEU A 382 2.78 5.79 -17.79
CA LEU A 382 3.98 6.31 -17.15
C LEU A 382 4.26 5.47 -15.91
N THR A 383 5.07 4.43 -16.03
CA THR A 383 5.54 3.72 -14.83
C THR A 383 6.71 4.51 -14.24
N PRO A 384 6.60 5.00 -12.98
CA PRO A 384 7.62 5.89 -12.46
C PRO A 384 8.99 5.20 -12.33
N GLY A 385 9.98 5.72 -13.06
CA GLY A 385 11.35 5.20 -13.09
C GLY A 385 11.63 4.07 -14.10
N THR A 386 10.75 3.76 -15.06
CA THR A 386 10.98 2.74 -16.11
C THR A 386 10.84 3.23 -17.56
N GLY A 387 10.27 4.41 -17.81
CA GLY A 387 9.87 4.82 -19.17
C GLY A 387 8.83 3.85 -19.78
N ASP A 388 8.74 3.80 -21.12
CA ASP A 388 7.78 2.97 -21.90
C ASP A 388 7.98 1.44 -21.80
N SER A 389 8.77 0.94 -20.84
CA SER A 389 9.11 -0.48 -20.73
C SER A 389 8.44 -1.17 -19.53
N GLN A 390 7.95 -2.38 -19.77
CA GLN A 390 7.34 -3.25 -18.75
C GLN A 390 8.28 -3.46 -17.56
N THR A 391 7.72 -3.45 -16.33
CA THR A 391 8.50 -3.77 -15.12
C THR A 391 8.94 -5.24 -15.10
N PHE A 392 9.93 -5.56 -14.28
CA PHE A 392 10.38 -6.95 -14.11
C PHE A 392 9.26 -7.88 -13.61
N SER A 393 8.42 -7.45 -12.66
CA SER A 393 7.32 -8.26 -12.13
C SER A 393 6.29 -8.56 -13.22
N GLN A 394 5.84 -7.52 -13.95
CA GLN A 394 4.93 -7.67 -15.08
C GLN A 394 5.51 -8.60 -16.17
N TRP A 395 6.82 -8.50 -16.45
CA TRP A 395 7.47 -9.41 -17.39
C TRP A 395 7.47 -10.87 -16.90
N VAL A 396 7.71 -11.12 -15.61
CA VAL A 396 7.65 -12.47 -15.04
C VAL A 396 6.24 -13.04 -15.17
N ASP A 397 5.22 -12.27 -14.81
CA ASP A 397 3.83 -12.70 -14.89
C ASP A 397 3.46 -13.08 -16.34
N SER A 398 3.59 -12.12 -17.27
CA SER A 398 3.29 -12.32 -18.69
C SER A 398 4.11 -13.44 -19.36
N THR A 399 5.37 -13.65 -18.97
CA THR A 399 6.21 -14.72 -19.53
C THR A 399 5.82 -16.10 -19.00
N THR A 400 5.30 -16.18 -17.78
CA THR A 400 4.85 -17.45 -17.18
C THR A 400 3.40 -17.78 -17.51
N ALA A 401 2.61 -16.80 -17.97
CA ALA A 401 1.24 -16.98 -18.42
C ALA A 401 1.11 -18.10 -19.46
N GLY A 402 0.08 -18.94 -19.30
CA GLY A 402 -0.16 -20.10 -20.19
C GLY A 402 0.84 -21.27 -20.03
N THR A 403 1.80 -21.18 -19.10
CA THR A 403 2.74 -22.26 -18.78
C THR A 403 2.38 -22.96 -17.46
N PRO A 404 2.95 -24.14 -17.14
CA PRO A 404 2.81 -24.75 -15.81
C PRO A 404 3.35 -23.89 -14.65
N LEU A 405 4.11 -22.83 -14.96
CA LEU A 405 4.64 -21.88 -13.99
C LEU A 405 3.74 -20.66 -13.80
N ALA A 406 2.58 -20.55 -14.46
CA ALA A 406 1.71 -19.38 -14.36
C ALA A 406 1.39 -19.04 -12.89
N GLY A 407 0.81 -19.98 -12.13
CA GLY A 407 0.48 -19.74 -10.72
C GLY A 407 1.69 -19.34 -9.84
N PRO A 408 2.80 -20.10 -9.86
CA PRO A 408 4.02 -19.69 -9.16
C PRO A 408 4.62 -18.35 -9.63
N GLY A 409 4.54 -18.06 -10.92
CA GLY A 409 5.05 -16.84 -11.55
C GLY A 409 4.28 -15.62 -11.10
N SER A 410 2.95 -15.66 -11.15
CA SER A 410 2.07 -14.58 -10.66
C SER A 410 2.28 -14.31 -9.18
N ARG A 411 2.35 -15.36 -8.34
CA ARG A 411 2.63 -15.18 -6.90
C ARG A 411 4.00 -14.55 -6.64
N PHE A 412 5.00 -14.89 -7.44
CA PHE A 412 6.31 -14.26 -7.32
C PHE A 412 6.28 -12.82 -7.81
N ALA A 413 5.61 -12.55 -8.93
CA ALA A 413 5.49 -11.23 -9.52
C ALA A 413 4.79 -10.25 -8.56
N ALA A 414 3.65 -10.63 -7.99
CA ALA A 414 2.91 -9.84 -7.00
C ALA A 414 3.78 -9.54 -5.77
N ARG A 415 4.34 -10.59 -5.17
CA ARG A 415 5.22 -10.41 -3.99
C ARG A 415 6.45 -9.54 -4.31
N TRP A 416 6.97 -9.63 -5.53
CA TRP A 416 8.08 -8.81 -5.96
C TRP A 416 7.65 -7.34 -6.13
N SER A 417 6.56 -7.06 -6.83
CA SER A 417 6.04 -5.69 -6.99
C SER A 417 5.70 -5.06 -5.65
N HIS A 418 5.09 -5.79 -4.72
CA HIS A 418 4.73 -5.26 -3.40
C HIS A 418 5.95 -4.97 -2.51
N ILE A 419 7.02 -5.77 -2.58
CA ILE A 419 8.23 -5.58 -1.74
C ILE A 419 9.19 -4.54 -2.32
N THR A 420 9.36 -4.48 -3.64
CA THR A 420 10.44 -3.69 -4.22
C THR A 420 10.37 -2.20 -3.92
N PRO A 421 9.20 -1.52 -3.87
CA PRO A 421 9.09 -0.11 -3.51
C PRO A 421 9.70 0.21 -2.15
N TRP A 422 9.72 -0.72 -1.20
CA TRP A 422 10.28 -0.49 0.14
C TRP A 422 11.81 -0.53 0.17
N VAL A 423 12.41 -1.49 -0.55
CA VAL A 423 13.85 -1.77 -0.47
C VAL A 423 14.64 -1.17 -1.64
N ARG A 424 14.00 -0.95 -2.79
CA ARG A 424 14.65 -0.45 -4.02
C ARG A 424 15.07 1.02 -3.86
N PRO A 425 16.35 1.35 -4.14
CA PRO A 425 16.79 2.74 -4.24
C PRO A 425 16.06 3.48 -5.37
N VAL A 426 15.68 4.74 -5.15
CA VAL A 426 14.91 5.55 -6.13
C VAL A 426 15.61 5.73 -7.48
N TRP A 427 16.93 5.67 -7.51
CA TRP A 427 17.74 5.85 -8.73
C TRP A 427 17.92 4.55 -9.53
N LEU A 428 17.34 3.44 -9.06
CA LEU A 428 17.54 2.13 -9.66
C LEU A 428 16.22 1.63 -10.24
N GLY A 429 16.17 1.46 -11.57
CA GLY A 429 15.01 0.91 -12.27
C GLY A 429 14.71 -0.53 -11.87
N SER A 430 13.50 -1.01 -12.18
CA SER A 430 13.00 -2.35 -11.83
C SER A 430 13.94 -3.48 -12.28
N TRP A 431 14.36 -3.46 -13.55
CA TRP A 431 15.26 -4.44 -14.13
C TRP A 431 16.68 -4.41 -13.54
N ALA A 432 17.22 -3.21 -13.32
CA ALA A 432 18.55 -3.06 -12.73
C ALA A 432 18.57 -3.56 -11.28
N PHE A 433 17.48 -3.33 -10.53
CA PHE A 433 17.32 -3.88 -9.18
C PHE A 433 17.19 -5.40 -9.17
N ALA A 434 16.39 -5.98 -10.08
CA ALA A 434 16.27 -7.43 -10.22
C ALA A 434 17.61 -8.10 -10.56
N ALA A 435 18.39 -7.50 -11.47
CA ALA A 435 19.72 -7.98 -11.81
C ALA A 435 20.69 -7.90 -10.61
N ALA A 436 20.67 -6.81 -9.85
CA ALA A 436 21.47 -6.66 -8.63
C ALA A 436 21.10 -7.71 -7.58
N ALA A 437 19.81 -7.94 -7.34
CA ALA A 437 19.33 -8.95 -6.40
C ALA A 437 19.76 -10.36 -6.80
N ALA A 438 19.66 -10.70 -8.09
CA ALA A 438 20.17 -11.96 -8.63
C ALA A 438 21.70 -12.07 -8.44
N GLY A 439 22.44 -10.98 -8.62
CA GLY A 439 23.88 -10.91 -8.37
C GLY A 439 24.24 -11.17 -6.90
N VAL A 440 23.52 -10.57 -5.96
CA VAL A 440 23.67 -10.82 -4.52
C VAL A 440 23.37 -12.28 -4.18
N ALA A 441 22.24 -12.83 -4.68
CA ALA A 441 21.88 -14.22 -4.44
C ALA A 441 22.94 -15.20 -4.96
N LEU A 442 23.49 -14.94 -6.16
CA LEU A 442 24.58 -15.72 -6.74
C LEU A 442 25.84 -15.65 -5.89
N LEU A 443 26.21 -14.46 -5.39
CA LEU A 443 27.37 -14.28 -4.50
C LEU A 443 27.21 -15.01 -3.17
N LEU A 444 26.03 -14.94 -2.54
CA LEU A 444 25.74 -15.64 -1.29
C LEU A 444 25.77 -17.16 -1.49
N GLY A 445 25.14 -17.65 -2.56
CA GLY A 445 25.15 -19.07 -2.91
C GLY A 445 26.57 -19.59 -3.19
N TRP A 446 27.32 -18.87 -4.03
CA TRP A 446 28.70 -19.20 -4.34
C TRP A 446 29.61 -19.13 -3.11
N GLY A 447 29.46 -18.09 -2.28
CA GLY A 447 30.20 -17.93 -1.02
C GLY A 447 29.94 -19.08 -0.06
N THR A 448 28.68 -19.52 0.08
CA THR A 448 28.29 -20.68 0.89
C THR A 448 28.97 -21.95 0.40
N VAL A 449 28.97 -22.19 -0.92
CA VAL A 449 29.65 -23.34 -1.52
C VAL A 449 31.16 -23.31 -1.24
N GLU A 450 31.82 -22.16 -1.39
CA GLU A 450 33.25 -22.03 -1.09
C GLU A 450 33.54 -22.25 0.41
N VAL A 451 32.70 -21.73 1.31
CA VAL A 451 32.80 -22.02 2.76
C VAL A 451 32.68 -23.52 3.03
N VAL A 452 31.70 -24.20 2.43
CA VAL A 452 31.49 -25.64 2.60
C VAL A 452 32.67 -26.46 2.07
N ILE A 453 33.24 -26.08 0.92
CA ILE A 453 34.41 -26.73 0.31
C ILE A 453 35.64 -26.53 1.20
N HIS A 454 35.86 -25.32 1.73
CA HIS A 454 37.04 -24.96 2.51
C HIS A 454 36.87 -25.08 4.02
N ARG A 455 35.74 -25.61 4.51
CA ARG A 455 35.38 -25.65 5.95
C ARG A 455 36.47 -26.20 6.86
N ARG A 456 37.21 -27.22 6.40
CA ARG A 456 38.32 -27.84 7.16
C ARG A 456 39.58 -26.99 7.22
N ALA A 457 39.81 -26.16 6.20
CA ALA A 457 40.93 -25.21 6.16
C ALA A 457 40.58 -23.94 6.94
N LEU A 458 39.36 -23.42 6.76
CA LEU A 458 38.80 -22.30 7.51
C LEU A 458 38.75 -22.62 9.01
N GLY A 459 38.21 -23.77 9.41
CA GLY A 459 38.17 -24.18 10.82
C GLY A 459 39.56 -24.37 11.45
N ARG A 460 40.58 -24.77 10.67
CA ARG A 460 41.97 -24.80 11.15
C ARG A 460 42.52 -23.38 11.37
N ARG A 461 42.27 -22.46 10.44
CA ARG A 461 42.67 -21.05 10.56
C ARG A 461 41.98 -20.35 11.73
N MET A 462 40.69 -20.58 11.94
CA MET A 462 39.96 -20.02 13.09
C MET A 462 40.46 -20.56 14.42
N ARG A 463 40.71 -21.88 14.53
CA ARG A 463 41.31 -22.46 15.74
C ARG A 463 42.70 -21.89 16.04
N ASN A 464 43.53 -21.71 15.01
CA ASN A 464 44.86 -21.10 15.17
C ASN A 464 44.77 -19.62 15.57
N ALA A 465 43.80 -18.88 15.05
CA ALA A 465 43.56 -17.49 15.43
C ALA A 465 43.07 -17.38 16.89
N VAL A 466 42.14 -18.23 17.32
CA VAL A 466 41.66 -18.28 18.72
C VAL A 466 42.76 -18.70 19.69
N ALA A 467 43.62 -19.64 19.29
CA ALA A 467 44.80 -20.02 20.08
C ALA A 467 45.81 -18.87 20.19
N GLY A 468 46.00 -18.08 19.13
CA GLY A 468 46.85 -16.89 19.14
C GLY A 468 46.35 -15.77 20.07
N VAL A 469 45.03 -15.57 20.17
CA VAL A 469 44.43 -14.57 21.08
C VAL A 469 44.49 -15.02 22.55
N ARG A 470 44.37 -16.34 22.82
CA ARG A 470 44.57 -16.88 24.18
C ARG A 470 46.03 -16.87 24.63
N GLY A 471 46.99 -16.98 23.71
CA GLY A 471 48.42 -16.89 24.02
C GLY A 471 48.95 -15.47 24.27
N THR A 472 48.11 -14.44 24.10
CA THR A 472 48.45 -13.02 24.40
C THR A 472 47.77 -12.49 25.66
N ALA A 473 46.99 -13.32 26.36
CA ALA A 473 46.27 -12.95 27.58
C ALA A 473 46.85 -13.57 28.87
N ASP A 474 48.02 -14.23 28.77
CA ASP A 474 48.82 -14.73 29.90
C ASP A 474 50.12 -13.92 30.05
#